data_AF-E8PPH6-F1
#
_entry.id   AF-E8PPH6-F1
#
_cell.length_a   1.000
_cell.length_b   1.000
_cell.length_c   1.000
_cell.angle_alpha   90.00
_cell.angle_beta   90.00
_cell.angle_gamma   90.00
#
_symmetry.space_group_name_H-M   'P 1'
#
loop_
_entity.id
_entity.type
_entity.pdbx_description
1 polymer ?
#
loop_
_entity_poly.entity_id
_entity_poly.type
_entity_poly.pdbx_seq_one_letter_code
_entity_poly.pdbx_strand_id
1 'polypeptide(L)'
;MGLAEVGRRTIPLLLIGAGLALAFRVGFFNIGAEGQLLMGAVGGAYVALFLPPGPWTLPLMFLLGGGLGAVWSGLAAWLRVRFGANEILTTLMQNYLVYYLVVYLVAGPWKGQMVFGFLYTDRFPPEAQLPRLGDTLVHWPTLLLGIAAALGLQLLLFRTPLGFEWRILGENPEAARYLGLKGGRLILLAALLSGFLAGLAGVGEVAGIHLRLLEPAQISLGYGFTAILVAWLARGRPLWALLTAPLLGLILAGGDALKLALSMPFRVVDVVAGLLLLSLIGAEALSQRRLVWRR
;
A
#
# COMPACT_ATOMS: atom_id res chain seq x y z
N MET A 1 -19.54 -15.75 -3.89
CA MET A 1 -18.43 -15.48 -2.95
C MET A 1 -17.12 -15.11 -3.66
N GLY A 2 -16.69 -15.81 -4.71
CA GLY A 2 -15.37 -15.61 -5.35
C GLY A 2 -15.07 -14.18 -5.85
N LEU A 3 -15.82 -13.66 -6.84
CA LEU A 3 -15.48 -12.38 -7.49
C LEU A 3 -15.50 -11.16 -6.56
N ALA A 4 -16.42 -11.14 -5.59
CA ALA A 4 -16.48 -10.07 -4.59
C ALA A 4 -15.26 -10.08 -3.66
N GLU A 5 -14.78 -11.26 -3.28
CA GLU A 5 -13.58 -11.41 -2.46
C GLU A 5 -12.31 -11.00 -3.22
N VAL A 6 -12.23 -11.34 -4.52
CA VAL A 6 -11.18 -10.83 -5.41
C VAL A 6 -11.23 -9.30 -5.46
N GLY A 7 -12.41 -8.71 -5.67
CA GLY A 7 -12.60 -7.27 -5.68
C GLY A 7 -12.15 -6.60 -4.38
N ARG A 8 -12.50 -7.19 -3.23
CA ARG A 8 -12.08 -6.73 -1.91
C ARG A 8 -10.56 -6.67 -1.79
N ARG A 9 -9.86 -7.76 -2.13
CA ARG A 9 -8.39 -7.86 -2.07
C ARG A 9 -7.70 -6.95 -3.09
N THR A 10 -8.33 -6.71 -4.23
CA THR A 10 -7.77 -5.90 -5.33
C THR A 10 -7.59 -4.43 -4.93
N ILE A 11 -8.49 -3.88 -4.13
CA ILE A 11 -8.51 -2.43 -3.83
C ILE A 11 -7.25 -1.95 -3.11
N PRO A 12 -6.84 -2.53 -1.95
CA PRO A 12 -5.61 -2.11 -1.29
C PRO A 12 -4.38 -2.39 -2.17
N LEU A 13 -4.36 -3.54 -2.86
CA LEU A 13 -3.27 -3.91 -3.77
C LEU A 13 -3.10 -2.93 -4.93
N LEU A 14 -4.20 -2.42 -5.48
CA LEU A 14 -4.20 -1.47 -6.60
C LEU A 14 -3.64 -0.11 -6.17
N LEU A 15 -4.13 0.43 -5.05
CA LEU A 15 -3.69 1.72 -4.52
C LEU A 15 -2.21 1.69 -4.13
N ILE A 16 -1.82 0.71 -3.32
CA ILE A 16 -0.43 0.57 -2.87
C ILE A 16 0.47 0.24 -4.06
N GLY A 17 0.07 -0.72 -4.90
CA GLY A 17 0.87 -1.18 -6.04
C GLY A 17 1.12 -0.08 -7.08
N ALA A 18 0.12 0.77 -7.37
CA ALA A 18 0.29 1.91 -8.26
C ALA A 18 1.30 2.93 -7.68
N GLY A 19 1.21 3.23 -6.38
CA GLY A 19 2.15 4.12 -5.69
C GLY A 19 3.57 3.55 -5.64
N LEU A 20 3.71 2.25 -5.35
CA LEU A 20 4.99 1.57 -5.34
C LEU A 20 5.61 1.49 -6.75
N ALA A 21 4.80 1.27 -7.79
CA ALA A 21 5.29 1.28 -9.17
C ALA A 21 5.93 2.63 -9.55
N LEU A 22 5.36 3.75 -9.08
CA LEU A 22 5.97 5.07 -9.22
C LEU A 22 7.26 5.17 -8.39
N ALA A 23 7.24 4.80 -7.11
CA ALA A 23 8.41 4.89 -6.23
C ALA A 23 9.61 4.12 -6.78
N PHE A 24 9.39 2.87 -7.22
CA PHE A 24 10.42 2.04 -7.84
C PHE A 24 10.91 2.64 -9.16
N ARG A 25 10.03 3.26 -9.94
CA ARG A 25 10.42 3.95 -11.19
C ARG A 25 11.38 5.11 -10.95
N VAL A 26 11.35 5.72 -9.77
CA VAL A 26 12.23 6.84 -9.36
C VAL A 26 13.49 6.34 -8.63
N GLY A 27 13.60 5.03 -8.40
CA GLY A 27 14.71 4.44 -7.64
C GLY A 27 14.58 4.64 -6.13
N PHE A 28 13.35 4.69 -5.59
CA PHE A 28 13.07 4.66 -4.15
C PHE A 28 12.36 3.36 -3.77
N PHE A 29 13.05 2.49 -3.04
CA PHE A 29 12.53 1.20 -2.61
C PHE A 29 11.72 1.31 -1.32
N ASN A 30 10.43 1.59 -1.45
CA ASN A 30 9.51 1.73 -0.32
C ASN A 30 8.97 0.36 0.16
N ILE A 31 9.67 -0.29 1.10
CA ILE A 31 9.17 -1.52 1.76
C ILE A 31 8.20 -1.19 2.91
N GLY A 32 8.10 0.10 3.26
CA GLY A 32 7.31 0.64 4.37
C GLY A 32 5.82 0.77 4.09
N ALA A 33 5.33 0.26 2.96
CA ALA A 33 3.94 0.42 2.54
C ALA A 33 2.94 -0.20 3.53
N GLU A 34 3.33 -1.28 4.21
CA GLU A 34 2.55 -1.93 5.27
C GLU A 34 2.27 -0.97 6.44
N GLY A 35 3.32 -0.31 6.95
CA GLY A 35 3.21 0.69 8.00
C GLY A 35 2.50 1.96 7.53
N GLN A 36 2.67 2.38 6.28
CA GLN A 36 1.97 3.54 5.73
C GLN A 36 0.46 3.29 5.59
N LEU A 37 0.06 2.06 5.24
CA LEU A 37 -1.32 1.62 5.29
C LEU A 37 -1.87 1.68 6.71
N LEU A 38 -1.13 1.15 7.69
CA LEU A 38 -1.53 1.21 9.09
C LEU A 38 -1.63 2.64 9.64
N MET A 39 -0.71 3.54 9.25
CA MET A 39 -0.82 4.97 9.58
C MET A 39 -2.06 5.61 8.94
N GLY A 40 -2.40 5.20 7.72
CA GLY A 40 -3.65 5.63 7.08
C GLY A 40 -4.89 5.16 7.82
N ALA A 41 -4.90 3.90 8.26
CA ALA A 41 -5.92 3.32 9.13
C ALA A 41 -6.07 4.12 10.44
N VAL A 42 -4.96 4.49 11.08
CA VAL A 42 -4.95 5.34 12.29
C VAL A 42 -5.55 6.72 12.01
N GLY A 43 -5.16 7.38 10.91
CA GLY A 43 -5.70 8.69 10.54
C GLY A 43 -7.20 8.66 10.25
N GLY A 44 -7.67 7.65 9.52
CA GLY A 44 -9.10 7.44 9.27
C GLY A 44 -9.87 7.15 10.56
N ALA A 45 -9.33 6.27 11.41
CA ALA A 45 -9.94 5.95 12.70
C ALA A 45 -10.02 7.15 13.64
N TYR A 46 -8.99 8.01 13.66
CA TYR A 46 -9.01 9.22 14.48
C TYR A 46 -10.20 10.13 14.13
N VAL A 47 -10.42 10.36 12.84
CA VAL A 47 -11.56 11.16 12.37
C VAL A 47 -12.89 10.50 12.70
N ALA A 48 -12.99 9.18 12.50
CA ALA A 48 -14.23 8.45 12.75
C ALA A 48 -14.61 8.37 14.24
N LEU A 49 -13.62 8.38 15.15
CA LEU A 49 -13.84 8.18 16.58
C LEU A 49 -13.93 9.48 17.38
N PHE A 50 -13.13 10.50 17.03
CA PHE A 50 -12.95 11.68 17.88
C PHE A 50 -13.54 12.96 17.29
N LEU A 51 -13.89 12.97 16.01
CA LEU A 51 -14.50 14.13 15.37
C LEU A 51 -16.01 13.92 15.19
N PRO A 52 -16.84 14.97 15.28
CA PRO A 52 -18.27 14.85 15.12
C PRO A 52 -18.63 14.35 13.70
N PRO A 53 -19.58 13.42 13.54
CA PRO A 53 -19.94 12.90 12.22
C PRO A 53 -20.62 13.98 11.36
N GLY A 54 -20.35 13.96 10.05
CA GLY A 54 -20.97 14.84 9.07
C GLY A 54 -20.56 14.53 7.62
N PRO A 55 -21.05 15.29 6.63
CA PRO A 55 -20.73 15.06 5.21
C PRO A 55 -19.23 15.13 4.87
N TRP A 56 -18.45 15.79 5.73
CA TRP A 56 -17.01 15.96 5.60
C TRP A 56 -16.20 14.80 6.20
N THR A 57 -16.83 13.87 6.92
CA THR A 57 -16.14 12.78 7.62
C THR A 57 -15.33 11.91 6.65
N LEU A 58 -15.94 11.38 5.59
CA LEU A 58 -15.21 10.54 4.62
C LEU A 58 -14.08 11.28 3.88
N PRO A 59 -14.30 12.48 3.30
CA PRO A 59 -13.20 13.26 2.72
C PRO A 59 -12.06 13.51 3.70
N LEU A 60 -12.38 13.88 4.94
CA LEU A 60 -11.37 14.16 5.96
C LEU A 60 -10.61 12.91 6.40
N MET A 61 -11.28 11.75 6.48
CA MET A 61 -10.64 10.46 6.74
C MET A 61 -9.59 10.15 5.66
N PHE A 62 -9.92 10.32 4.38
CA PHE A 62 -8.96 10.10 3.29
C PHE A 62 -7.82 11.12 3.31
N LEU A 63 -8.11 12.39 3.58
CA LEU A 63 -7.09 13.44 3.65
C LEU A 63 -6.11 13.19 4.80
N LEU A 64 -6.60 12.89 6.00
CA LEU A 64 -5.75 12.62 7.16
C LEU A 64 -5.05 11.28 7.04
N GLY A 65 -5.74 10.22 6.64
CA GLY A 65 -5.12 8.90 6.46
C GLY A 65 -4.07 8.89 5.35
N GLY A 66 -4.40 9.44 4.17
CA GLY A 66 -3.43 9.63 3.09
C GLY A 66 -2.29 10.55 3.52
N GLY A 67 -2.57 11.65 4.21
CA GLY A 67 -1.57 12.58 4.72
C GLY A 67 -0.59 11.92 5.70
N LEU A 68 -1.06 11.14 6.67
CA LEU A 68 -0.20 10.42 7.60
C LEU A 68 0.65 9.37 6.89
N GLY A 69 0.07 8.62 5.94
CA GLY A 69 0.82 7.68 5.10
C GLY A 69 1.92 8.37 4.29
N ALA A 70 1.61 9.54 3.72
CA ALA A 70 2.55 10.37 2.98
C ALA A 70 3.70 10.85 3.88
N VAL A 71 3.38 11.45 5.03
CA VAL A 71 4.37 11.93 6.00
C VAL A 71 5.29 10.79 6.46
N TRP A 72 4.74 9.61 6.71
CA TRP A 72 5.53 8.47 7.17
C TRP A 72 6.52 7.98 6.11
N SER A 73 6.09 7.87 4.85
CA SER A 73 6.99 7.56 3.72
C SER A 73 8.01 8.68 3.46
N GLY A 74 7.55 9.93 3.54
CA GLY A 74 8.37 11.13 3.39
C GLY A 74 9.49 11.21 4.43
N LEU A 75 9.25 10.74 5.66
CA LEU A 75 10.27 10.67 6.70
C LEU A 75 11.42 9.76 6.30
N ALA A 76 11.15 8.55 5.79
CA ALA A 76 12.21 7.66 5.31
C ALA A 76 12.94 8.23 4.09
N ALA A 77 12.21 8.83 3.15
CA ALA A 77 12.82 9.49 2.00
C ALA A 77 13.69 10.69 2.41
N TRP A 78 13.25 11.48 3.40
CA TRP A 78 14.04 12.56 3.95
C TRP A 78 15.33 12.06 4.63
N LEU A 79 15.26 10.97 5.40
CA LEU A 79 16.43 10.36 6.02
C LEU A 79 17.44 9.88 4.96
N ARG A 80 16.96 9.26 3.87
CA ARG A 80 17.78 8.89 2.72
C ARG A 80 18.43 10.11 2.08
N VAL A 81 17.65 11.13 1.75
CA VAL A 81 18.12 12.32 1.01
C VAL A 81 19.09 13.17 1.84
N ARG A 82 18.86 13.28 3.16
CA ARG A 82 19.66 14.14 4.04
C ARG A 82 20.91 13.45 4.58
N PHE A 83 20.80 12.17 4.93
CA PHE A 83 21.83 11.44 5.67
C PHE A 83 22.39 10.22 4.91
N GLY A 84 21.88 9.91 3.71
CA GLY A 84 22.30 8.72 2.97
C GLY A 84 21.87 7.41 3.63
N ALA A 85 20.86 7.45 4.51
CA ALA A 85 20.34 6.27 5.17
C ALA A 85 19.75 5.29 4.14
N ASN A 86 19.96 3.99 4.38
CA ASN A 86 19.41 2.94 3.52
C ASN A 86 17.87 2.95 3.59
N GLU A 87 17.21 3.26 2.48
CA GLU A 87 15.76 3.36 2.38
C GLU A 87 15.04 2.04 2.66
N ILE A 88 15.65 0.91 2.31
CA ILE A 88 15.07 -0.42 2.55
C ILE A 88 14.98 -0.68 4.05
N LEU A 89 16.09 -0.47 4.77
CA LEU A 89 16.13 -0.68 6.21
C LEU A 89 15.23 0.30 6.95
N THR A 90 15.30 1.59 6.61
CA THR A 90 14.51 2.63 7.30
C THR A 90 13.01 2.43 7.13
N THR A 91 12.55 2.14 5.91
CA THR A 91 11.13 1.89 5.65
C THR A 91 10.65 0.57 6.28
N LEU A 92 11.48 -0.46 6.32
CA LEU A 92 11.17 -1.70 7.03
C LEU A 92 11.07 -1.49 8.55
N MET A 93 12.00 -0.75 9.16
CA MET A 93 11.97 -0.43 10.59
C MET A 93 10.75 0.41 10.96
N GLN A 94 10.36 1.34 10.09
CA GLN A 94 9.15 2.13 10.23
C GLN A 94 7.87 1.28 10.30
N ASN A 95 7.80 0.11 9.63
CA ASN A 95 6.65 -0.78 9.74
C ASN A 95 6.45 -1.27 11.18
N TYR A 96 7.54 -1.66 11.86
CA TYR A 96 7.46 -2.12 13.25
C TYR A 96 7.03 -1.01 14.21
N LEU A 97 7.54 0.21 14.02
CA LEU A 97 7.12 1.37 14.81
C LEU A 97 5.61 1.58 14.72
N VAL A 98 5.05 1.56 13.51
CA VAL A 98 3.61 1.75 13.30
C VAL A 98 2.82 0.56 13.83
N TYR A 99 3.32 -0.67 13.63
CA TYR A 99 2.69 -1.87 14.16
C TYR A 99 2.47 -1.75 15.67
N TYR A 100 3.53 -1.44 16.43
CA TYR A 100 3.42 -1.28 17.87
C TYR A 100 2.66 -0.02 18.29
N LEU A 101 2.68 1.05 17.48
CA LEU A 101 1.83 2.22 17.71
C LEU A 101 0.34 1.83 17.63
N VAL A 102 -0.09 1.09 16.62
CA VAL A 102 -1.48 0.63 16.49
C VAL A 102 -1.86 -0.28 17.65
N VAL A 103 -0.98 -1.22 18.03
CA VAL A 103 -1.20 -2.06 19.22
C VAL A 103 -1.38 -1.20 20.46
N TYR A 104 -0.51 -0.22 20.69
CA TYR A 104 -0.61 0.71 21.82
C TYR A 104 -1.94 1.48 21.81
N LEU A 105 -2.34 2.04 20.67
CA LEU A 105 -3.59 2.82 20.55
C LEU A 105 -4.80 1.97 20.90
N VAL A 106 -4.89 0.78 20.31
CA VAL A 106 -6.05 -0.10 20.45
C VAL A 106 -6.11 -0.78 21.82
N ALA A 107 -4.96 -1.04 22.45
CA ALA A 107 -4.89 -1.58 23.81
C ALA A 107 -5.04 -0.50 24.90
N GLY A 108 -4.68 0.74 24.59
CA GLY A 108 -4.64 1.86 25.52
C GLY A 108 -5.71 2.92 25.21
N PRO A 109 -5.32 4.10 24.70
CA PRO A 109 -6.16 5.29 24.69
C PRO A 109 -7.41 5.19 23.81
N TRP A 110 -7.42 4.33 22.78
CA TRP A 110 -8.53 4.20 21.82
C TRP A 110 -9.33 2.92 22.05
N LYS A 111 -9.02 2.16 23.11
CA LYS A 111 -9.75 0.94 23.47
C LYS A 111 -11.24 1.24 23.55
N GLY A 112 -12.04 0.43 22.85
CA GLY A 112 -13.50 0.63 22.78
C GLY A 112 -14.12 0.62 24.18
N GLN A 113 -14.92 1.64 24.49
CA GLN A 113 -15.61 1.72 25.77
C GLN A 113 -16.80 0.77 25.82
N MET A 114 -17.34 0.43 24.64
CA MET A 114 -18.50 -0.44 24.50
C MET A 114 -18.13 -1.92 24.35
N VAL A 115 -16.84 -2.26 24.32
CA VAL A 115 -16.41 -3.63 24.10
C VAL A 115 -15.40 -4.09 25.14
N PHE A 116 -15.89 -4.94 26.04
CA PHE A 116 -15.11 -5.52 27.12
C PHE A 116 -14.34 -6.76 26.65
N GLY A 117 -13.06 -6.85 27.03
CA GLY A 117 -12.24 -8.05 26.85
C GLY A 117 -11.52 -8.20 25.50
N PHE A 118 -11.76 -7.30 24.53
CA PHE A 118 -11.11 -7.34 23.22
C PHE A 118 -10.24 -6.11 22.95
N LEU A 119 -9.22 -6.29 22.10
CA LEU A 119 -8.31 -5.25 21.65
C LEU A 119 -8.80 -4.68 20.31
N TYR A 120 -9.89 -3.92 20.34
CA TYR A 120 -10.35 -3.11 19.19
C TYR A 120 -11.10 -1.86 19.65
N THR A 121 -11.23 -0.88 18.75
CA THR A 121 -11.97 0.37 19.01
C THR A 121 -13.48 0.16 18.92
N ASP A 122 -14.24 1.16 19.35
CA ASP A 122 -15.67 1.22 19.07
C ASP A 122 -15.94 1.27 17.56
N ARG A 123 -17.17 0.88 17.19
CA ARG A 123 -17.59 0.86 15.79
C ARG A 123 -17.77 2.28 15.28
N PHE A 124 -17.32 2.53 14.06
CA PHE A 124 -17.44 3.83 13.41
C PHE A 124 -18.91 4.22 13.18
N PRO A 125 -19.25 5.51 13.33
CA PRO A 125 -20.59 6.00 13.02
C PRO A 125 -20.93 5.76 11.55
N PRO A 126 -22.21 5.61 11.17
CA PRO A 126 -22.64 5.32 9.80
C PRO A 126 -22.03 6.25 8.74
N GLU A 127 -21.85 7.52 9.06
CA GLU A 127 -21.27 8.56 8.19
C GLU A 127 -19.78 8.33 7.92
N ALA A 128 -19.09 7.60 8.78
CA ALA A 128 -17.68 7.21 8.62
C ALA A 128 -17.51 5.82 7.97
N GLN A 129 -18.61 5.16 7.58
CA GLN A 129 -18.57 3.87 6.89
C GLN A 129 -18.64 4.08 5.38
N LEU A 130 -17.72 3.47 4.64
CA LEU A 130 -17.72 3.59 3.19
C LEU A 130 -18.90 2.82 2.57
N PRO A 131 -19.60 3.41 1.59
CA PRO A 131 -20.63 2.70 0.87
C PRO A 131 -20.03 1.52 0.09
N ARG A 132 -20.72 0.39 0.18
CA ARG A 132 -20.35 -0.88 -0.46
C ARG A 132 -21.23 -1.15 -1.67
N LEU A 133 -20.75 -1.99 -2.59
CA LEU A 133 -21.52 -2.40 -3.75
C LEU A 133 -22.52 -3.51 -3.36
N GLY A 134 -23.77 -3.14 -3.07
CA GLY A 134 -24.80 -4.07 -2.59
C GLY A 134 -24.34 -4.77 -1.29
N ASP A 135 -24.58 -6.08 -1.20
CA ASP A 135 -24.17 -6.90 -0.05
C ASP A 135 -22.70 -7.36 -0.09
N THR A 136 -21.90 -6.83 -1.03
CA THR A 136 -20.49 -7.22 -1.14
C THR A 136 -19.60 -6.42 -0.19
N LEU A 137 -18.39 -6.91 0.06
CA LEU A 137 -17.34 -6.18 0.79
C LEU A 137 -16.53 -5.23 -0.11
N VAL A 138 -17.01 -4.96 -1.33
CA VAL A 138 -16.34 -4.10 -2.30
C VAL A 138 -16.76 -2.66 -2.04
N HIS A 139 -15.85 -1.86 -1.49
CA HIS A 139 -16.03 -0.44 -1.27
C HIS A 139 -15.74 0.35 -2.56
N TRP A 140 -16.80 0.77 -3.25
CA TRP A 140 -16.70 1.40 -4.58
C TRP A 140 -15.92 2.74 -4.61
N PRO A 141 -15.97 3.63 -3.59
CA PRO A 141 -15.28 4.92 -3.68
C PRO A 141 -13.76 4.75 -3.75
N THR A 142 -13.23 3.85 -2.92
CA THR A 142 -11.80 3.49 -2.90
C THR A 142 -11.35 2.69 -4.10
N LEU A 143 -12.22 1.86 -4.70
CA LEU A 143 -11.91 1.22 -5.97
C LEU A 143 -11.75 2.28 -7.07
N LEU A 144 -12.67 3.25 -7.11
CA LEU A 144 -12.59 4.39 -8.02
C LEU A 144 -11.33 5.22 -7.78
N LEU A 145 -10.96 5.48 -6.52
CA LEU A 145 -9.70 6.13 -6.16
C LEU A 145 -8.48 5.34 -6.63
N GLY A 146 -8.48 4.01 -6.51
CA GLY A 146 -7.42 3.15 -7.03
C GLY A 146 -7.27 3.25 -8.54
N ILE A 147 -8.38 3.22 -9.27
CA ILE A 147 -8.39 3.36 -10.73
C ILE A 147 -7.91 4.75 -11.14
N ALA A 148 -8.45 5.80 -10.50
CA ALA A 148 -8.07 7.18 -10.74
C ALA A 148 -6.59 7.42 -10.42
N ALA A 149 -6.06 6.82 -9.34
CA ALA A 149 -4.65 6.90 -8.98
C ALA A 149 -3.76 6.21 -10.03
N ALA A 150 -4.10 5.01 -10.49
CA ALA A 150 -3.33 4.31 -11.53
C ALA A 150 -3.29 5.10 -12.85
N LEU A 151 -4.43 5.63 -13.29
CA LEU A 151 -4.53 6.48 -14.48
C LEU A 151 -3.80 7.81 -14.29
N GLY A 152 -4.03 8.48 -13.17
CA GLY A 152 -3.44 9.77 -12.83
C GLY A 152 -1.92 9.71 -12.73
N LEU A 153 -1.37 8.68 -12.07
CA LEU A 153 0.07 8.46 -11.99
C LEU A 153 0.66 8.07 -13.34
N GLN A 154 -0.05 7.32 -14.19
CA GLN A 154 0.40 7.03 -15.54
C GLN A 154 0.50 8.31 -16.39
N LEU A 155 -0.52 9.17 -16.33
CA LEU A 155 -0.51 10.46 -17.03
C LEU A 155 0.60 11.35 -16.48
N LEU A 156 0.74 11.43 -15.16
CA LEU A 156 1.80 12.19 -14.51
C LEU A 156 3.19 11.72 -14.98
N LEU A 157 3.44 10.41 -15.00
CA LEU A 157 4.74 9.84 -15.34
C LEU A 157 5.12 10.00 -16.82
N PHE A 158 4.14 9.91 -17.74
CA PHE A 158 4.42 9.90 -19.19
C PHE A 158 4.01 11.16 -19.95
N ARG A 159 3.21 12.05 -19.35
CA ARG A 159 2.65 13.24 -20.02
C ARG A 159 3.02 14.56 -19.35
N THR A 160 3.85 14.56 -18.31
CA THR A 160 4.25 15.79 -17.60
C THR A 160 5.77 15.93 -17.49
N PRO A 161 6.30 17.16 -17.33
CA PRO A 161 7.72 17.39 -17.13
C PRO A 161 8.25 16.70 -15.86
N LEU A 162 7.48 16.72 -14.77
CA LEU A 162 7.86 16.01 -13.53
C LEU A 162 8.05 14.51 -13.78
N GLY A 163 7.16 13.90 -14.57
CA GLY A 163 7.28 12.50 -14.96
C GLY A 163 8.51 12.20 -15.82
N PHE A 164 8.93 13.14 -16.66
CA PHE A 164 10.17 13.04 -17.41
C PHE A 164 11.40 13.06 -16.49
N GLU A 165 11.45 14.00 -15.54
CA GLU A 165 12.52 14.07 -14.54
C GLU A 165 12.62 12.80 -13.69
N TRP A 166 11.47 12.25 -13.26
CA TRP A 166 11.40 10.99 -12.53
C TRP A 166 11.92 9.79 -13.33
N ARG A 167 11.58 9.70 -14.62
CA ARG A 167 12.08 8.62 -15.48
C ARG A 167 13.59 8.70 -15.69
N ILE A 168 14.12 9.89 -15.92
CA ILE A 168 15.58 10.09 -16.04
C ILE A 168 16.27 9.69 -14.73
N LEU A 169 15.77 10.17 -13.59
CA LEU A 169 16.39 9.89 -12.29
C LEU A 169 16.44 8.38 -12.01
N GLY A 170 15.38 7.64 -12.31
CA GLY A 170 15.35 6.20 -12.10
C GLY A 170 16.16 5.37 -13.10
N GLU A 171 16.30 5.85 -14.35
CA GLU A 171 17.08 5.15 -15.37
C GLU A 171 18.57 5.44 -15.28
N ASN A 172 18.95 6.70 -15.07
CA ASN A 172 20.34 7.11 -14.92
C ASN A 172 20.49 8.31 -13.96
N PRO A 173 20.81 8.04 -12.68
CA PRO A 173 21.04 9.09 -11.69
C PRO A 173 22.19 10.05 -12.04
N GLU A 174 23.22 9.59 -12.77
CA GLU A 174 24.32 10.45 -13.21
C GLU A 174 23.85 11.43 -14.29
N ALA A 175 23.09 10.96 -15.28
CA ALA A 175 22.47 11.82 -16.28
C ALA A 175 21.55 12.86 -15.65
N ALA A 176 20.78 12.47 -14.62
CA ALA A 176 19.96 13.41 -13.85
C ALA A 176 20.80 14.51 -13.18
N ARG A 177 21.99 14.17 -12.66
CA ARG A 177 22.92 15.15 -12.08
C ARG A 177 23.52 16.07 -13.13
N TYR A 178 23.91 15.55 -14.30
CA TYR A 178 24.40 16.36 -15.42
C TYR A 178 23.35 17.36 -15.92
N LEU A 179 22.07 16.98 -15.90
CA LEU A 179 20.94 17.84 -16.25
C LEU A 179 20.53 18.81 -15.11
N GLY A 180 21.24 18.81 -13.97
CA GLY A 180 20.96 19.70 -12.84
C GLY A 180 19.66 19.36 -12.08
N LEU A 181 19.12 18.15 -12.25
CA LEU A 181 17.88 17.75 -11.60
C LEU A 181 18.09 17.60 -10.08
N LYS A 182 17.13 18.11 -9.31
CA LYS A 182 17.14 18.00 -7.84
C LYS A 182 16.66 16.62 -7.40
N GLY A 183 17.51 15.60 -7.58
CA GLY A 183 17.18 14.19 -7.32
C GLY A 183 16.57 13.94 -5.94
N GLY A 184 17.07 14.62 -4.89
CA GLY A 184 16.50 14.51 -3.54
C GLY A 184 15.04 14.97 -3.44
N ARG A 185 14.67 16.06 -4.12
CA ARG A 185 13.27 16.54 -4.16
C ARG A 185 12.39 15.55 -4.90
N LEU A 186 12.89 14.98 -6.00
CA LEU A 186 12.17 14.01 -6.82
C LEU A 186 11.88 12.72 -6.06
N ILE A 187 12.88 12.21 -5.32
CA ILE A 187 12.72 11.05 -4.43
C ILE A 187 11.68 11.34 -3.34
N LEU A 188 11.77 12.51 -2.69
CA LEU A 188 10.84 12.89 -1.63
C LEU A 188 9.39 12.97 -2.16
N LEU A 189 9.16 13.60 -3.31
CA LEU A 189 7.83 13.69 -3.91
C LEU A 189 7.26 12.31 -4.29
N ALA A 190 8.09 11.43 -4.86
CA ALA A 190 7.67 10.08 -5.20
C ALA A 190 7.31 9.25 -3.95
N ALA A 191 8.09 9.40 -2.88
CA ALA A 191 7.82 8.76 -1.59
C ALA A 191 6.53 9.27 -0.95
N LEU A 192 6.32 10.59 -0.91
CA LEU A 192 5.08 11.20 -0.39
C LEU A 192 3.86 10.67 -1.15
N LEU A 193 3.90 10.58 -2.48
CA LEU A 193 2.79 10.05 -3.28
C LEU A 193 2.58 8.55 -3.05
N SER A 194 3.64 7.76 -2.95
CA SER A 194 3.55 6.32 -2.67
C SER A 194 2.93 6.07 -1.28
N GLY A 195 3.40 6.80 -0.26
CA GLY A 195 2.84 6.74 1.09
C GLY A 195 1.41 7.26 1.17
N PHE A 196 1.07 8.30 0.40
CA PHE A 196 -0.28 8.82 0.32
C PHE A 196 -1.26 7.75 -0.16
N LEU A 197 -0.95 7.07 -1.27
CA LEU A 197 -1.81 6.01 -1.80
C LEU A 197 -1.89 4.79 -0.87
N ALA A 198 -0.80 4.43 -0.20
CA ALA A 198 -0.83 3.39 0.83
C ALA A 198 -1.72 3.79 2.02
N GLY A 199 -1.66 5.05 2.46
CA GLY A 199 -2.53 5.57 3.50
C GLY A 199 -4.01 5.57 3.10
N LEU A 200 -4.34 5.94 1.86
CA LEU A 200 -5.72 5.83 1.34
C LEU A 200 -6.23 4.39 1.36
N ALA A 201 -5.38 3.40 1.05
CA ALA A 201 -5.75 1.99 1.14
C ALA A 201 -6.11 1.60 2.58
N GLY A 202 -5.38 2.11 3.57
CA GLY A 202 -5.65 1.86 4.99
C GLY A 202 -6.98 2.44 5.45
N VAL A 203 -7.32 3.65 5.01
CA VAL A 203 -8.65 4.24 5.25
C VAL A 203 -9.73 3.37 4.64
N GLY A 204 -9.52 2.87 3.41
CA GLY A 204 -10.44 1.96 2.74
C GLY A 204 -10.71 0.68 3.50
N GLU A 205 -9.66 0.02 4.00
CA GLU A 205 -9.78 -1.23 4.76
C GLU A 205 -10.53 -1.04 6.09
N VAL A 206 -10.24 0.04 6.83
CA VAL A 206 -10.85 0.26 8.14
C VAL A 206 -12.27 0.83 8.01
N ALA A 207 -12.51 1.77 7.10
CA ALA A 207 -13.82 2.38 6.91
C ALA A 207 -14.77 1.53 6.06
N GLY A 208 -14.24 0.66 5.21
CA GLY A 208 -15.02 -0.14 4.26
C GLY A 208 -15.32 -1.54 4.75
N ILE A 209 -14.36 -2.24 5.36
CA ILE A 209 -14.50 -3.66 5.73
C ILE A 209 -14.73 -3.81 7.23
N HIS A 210 -13.76 -3.37 8.03
CA HIS A 210 -13.72 -3.63 9.46
C HIS A 210 -14.66 -2.72 10.27
N LEU A 211 -14.91 -1.50 9.77
CA LEU A 211 -15.74 -0.47 10.40
C LEU A 211 -15.27 -0.07 11.81
N ARG A 212 -14.02 -0.37 12.15
CA ARG A 212 -13.34 -0.08 13.41
C ARG A 212 -11.85 -0.31 13.23
N LEU A 213 -11.03 0.25 14.11
CA LEU A 213 -9.61 -0.04 14.14
C LEU A 213 -9.38 -1.31 14.98
N LEU A 214 -8.81 -2.32 14.33
CA LEU A 214 -8.45 -3.62 14.90
C LEU A 214 -6.94 -3.69 15.16
N GLU A 215 -6.49 -4.83 15.68
CA GLU A 215 -5.07 -5.15 15.71
C GLU A 215 -4.44 -5.08 14.30
N PRO A 216 -3.16 -4.66 14.20
CA PRO A 216 -2.55 -4.39 12.90
C PRO A 216 -2.49 -5.62 11.99
N ALA A 217 -2.36 -6.83 12.56
CA ALA A 217 -2.36 -8.08 11.81
C ALA A 217 -3.69 -8.35 11.07
N GLN A 218 -4.81 -7.82 11.58
CA GLN A 218 -6.13 -8.02 10.99
C GLN A 218 -6.44 -6.99 9.91
N ILE A 219 -5.89 -5.77 10.05
CA ILE A 219 -6.07 -4.69 9.07
C ILE A 219 -5.18 -4.93 7.84
N SER A 220 -3.88 -5.18 8.08
CA SER A 220 -2.89 -5.03 7.04
C SER A 220 -2.52 -6.31 6.32
N LEU A 221 -2.86 -7.51 6.83
CA LEU A 221 -2.79 -8.85 6.18
C LEU A 221 -1.63 -9.12 5.20
N GLY A 222 -0.50 -8.41 5.30
CA GLY A 222 0.59 -8.46 4.32
C GLY A 222 0.29 -7.79 2.97
N TYR A 223 -0.71 -6.91 2.87
CA TYR A 223 -1.07 -6.20 1.64
C TYR A 223 0.06 -5.34 1.11
N GLY A 224 0.78 -4.63 1.98
CA GLY A 224 1.90 -3.78 1.61
C GLY A 224 3.03 -4.60 0.98
N PHE A 225 3.35 -5.75 1.57
CA PHE A 225 4.34 -6.67 1.00
C PHE A 225 3.85 -7.31 -0.30
N THR A 226 2.59 -7.72 -0.37
CA THR A 226 2.03 -8.30 -1.60
C THR A 226 1.95 -7.27 -2.73
N ALA A 227 1.69 -6.00 -2.42
CA ALA A 227 1.66 -4.93 -3.40
C ALA A 227 3.04 -4.64 -4.03
N ILE A 228 4.14 -5.05 -3.39
CA ILE A 228 5.47 -5.04 -4.03
C ILE A 228 5.43 -5.90 -5.29
N LEU A 229 4.85 -7.10 -5.23
CA LEU A 229 4.70 -7.97 -6.40
C LEU A 229 3.87 -7.32 -7.50
N VAL A 230 2.77 -6.66 -7.13
CA VAL A 230 1.91 -5.91 -8.06
C VAL A 230 2.73 -4.85 -8.81
N ALA A 231 3.57 -4.11 -8.09
CA ALA A 231 4.40 -3.05 -8.64
C ALA A 231 5.55 -3.57 -9.52
N TRP A 232 6.17 -4.69 -9.12
CA TRP A 232 7.21 -5.36 -9.92
C TRP A 232 6.65 -5.91 -11.23
N LEU A 233 5.51 -6.60 -11.19
CA LEU A 233 4.83 -7.05 -12.41
C LEU A 233 4.41 -5.86 -13.29
N ALA A 234 4.09 -4.71 -12.69
CA ALA A 234 3.76 -3.48 -13.41
C ALA A 234 4.98 -2.81 -14.08
N ARG A 235 6.22 -3.27 -13.81
CA ARG A 235 7.48 -2.81 -14.43
C ARG A 235 7.65 -1.28 -14.45
N GLY A 236 7.27 -0.65 -13.34
CA GLY A 236 7.36 0.81 -13.18
C GLY A 236 6.39 1.63 -14.04
N ARG A 237 5.33 1.02 -14.59
CA ARG A 237 4.20 1.76 -15.20
C ARG A 237 2.95 1.58 -14.33
N PRO A 238 2.50 2.62 -13.61
CA PRO A 238 1.36 2.53 -12.68
C PRO A 238 0.07 2.01 -13.33
N LEU A 239 -0.13 2.23 -14.64
CA LEU A 239 -1.31 1.73 -15.35
C LEU A 239 -1.44 0.20 -15.29
N TRP A 240 -0.33 -0.53 -15.33
CA TRP A 240 -0.35 -2.00 -15.29
C TRP A 240 -0.84 -2.54 -13.94
N ALA A 241 -0.85 -1.72 -12.88
CA ALA A 241 -1.45 -2.09 -11.61
C ALA A 241 -2.95 -2.44 -11.74
N LEU A 242 -3.66 -1.87 -12.72
CA LEU A 242 -5.05 -2.22 -13.03
C LEU A 242 -5.21 -3.68 -13.46
N LEU A 243 -4.16 -4.28 -14.03
CA LEU A 243 -4.16 -5.68 -14.45
C LEU A 243 -3.53 -6.58 -13.39
N THR A 244 -2.43 -6.14 -12.78
CA THR A 244 -1.65 -6.97 -11.86
C THR A 244 -2.30 -7.06 -10.47
N ALA A 245 -2.97 -6.00 -9.98
CA ALA A 245 -3.63 -6.04 -8.68
C ALA A 245 -4.81 -7.02 -8.63
N PRO A 246 -5.73 -7.07 -9.63
CA PRO A 246 -6.77 -8.10 -9.67
C PRO A 246 -6.21 -9.51 -9.80
N LEU A 247 -5.11 -9.69 -10.55
CA LEU A 247 -4.45 -10.98 -10.69
C LEU A 247 -3.90 -11.48 -9.35
N LEU A 248 -3.21 -10.61 -8.59
CA LEU A 248 -2.75 -10.96 -7.24
C LEU A 248 -3.92 -11.14 -6.27
N GLY A 249 -4.97 -10.32 -6.38
CA GLY A 249 -6.21 -10.48 -5.62
C GLY A 249 -6.88 -11.83 -5.85
N LEU A 250 -6.89 -12.32 -7.10
CA LEU A 250 -7.40 -13.64 -7.48
C LEU A 250 -6.57 -14.76 -6.84
N ILE A 251 -5.25 -14.66 -6.88
CA ILE A 251 -4.35 -15.64 -6.26
C ILE A 251 -4.56 -15.70 -4.75
N LEU A 252 -4.66 -14.55 -4.07
CA LEU A 252 -4.89 -14.49 -2.63
C LEU A 252 -6.27 -15.03 -2.24
N ALA A 253 -7.33 -14.57 -2.90
CA ALA A 253 -8.69 -15.02 -2.61
C ALA A 253 -8.87 -16.53 -2.90
N GLY A 254 -8.29 -17.02 -4.01
CA GLY A 254 -8.27 -18.44 -4.34
C GLY A 254 -7.46 -19.26 -3.33
N GLY A 255 -6.32 -18.73 -2.87
CA GLY A 255 -5.52 -19.33 -1.81
C GLY A 255 -6.28 -19.45 -0.50
N ASP A 256 -6.99 -18.40 -0.08
CA ASP A 256 -7.81 -18.43 1.14
C ASP A 256 -9.00 -19.41 1.02
N ALA A 257 -9.65 -19.46 -0.14
CA ALA A 257 -10.72 -20.43 -0.40
C ALA A 257 -10.20 -21.89 -0.32
N LEU A 258 -8.99 -22.15 -0.85
CA LEU A 258 -8.36 -23.46 -0.77
C LEU A 258 -7.95 -23.83 0.66
N LYS A 259 -7.45 -22.87 1.45
CA LYS A 259 -7.16 -23.08 2.88
C LYS A 259 -8.40 -23.50 3.66
N LEU A 260 -9.51 -22.80 3.43
CA LEU A 260 -10.78 -23.10 4.09
C LEU A 260 -11.31 -24.47 3.69
N ALA A 261 -11.23 -24.82 2.40
CA ALA A 261 -11.67 -26.13 1.91
C ALA A 261 -10.80 -27.28 2.42
N LEU A 262 -9.49 -27.09 2.54
CA LEU A 262 -8.53 -28.13 2.95
C LEU A 262 -8.15 -28.08 4.44
N SER A 263 -8.76 -27.19 5.23
CA SER A 263 -8.42 -26.94 6.65
C SER A 263 -6.91 -26.72 6.90
N MET A 264 -6.22 -26.08 5.95
CA MET A 264 -4.77 -25.87 6.03
C MET A 264 -4.41 -24.66 6.91
N PRO A 265 -3.28 -24.70 7.63
CA PRO A 265 -2.77 -23.54 8.37
C PRO A 265 -2.47 -22.36 7.44
N PHE A 266 -2.82 -21.14 7.86
CA PHE A 266 -2.65 -19.91 7.05
C PHE A 266 -1.22 -19.66 6.56
N ARG A 267 -0.19 -20.08 7.32
CA ARG A 267 1.23 -19.93 6.97
C ARG A 267 1.64 -20.63 5.67
N VAL A 268 0.91 -21.65 5.22
CA VAL A 268 1.27 -22.40 4.00
C VAL A 268 1.26 -21.50 2.76
N VAL A 269 0.33 -20.55 2.68
CA VAL A 269 0.26 -19.63 1.53
C VAL A 269 1.34 -18.56 1.58
N ASP A 270 1.74 -18.11 2.77
CA ASP A 270 2.86 -17.17 2.90
C ASP A 270 4.16 -17.80 2.38
N VAL A 271 4.37 -19.09 2.66
CA VAL A 271 5.50 -19.87 2.12
C VAL A 271 5.43 -19.96 0.59
N VAL A 272 4.25 -20.27 0.02
CA VAL A 272 4.07 -20.36 -1.44
C VAL A 272 4.27 -19.00 -2.11
N ALA A 273 3.73 -17.92 -1.54
CA ALA A 273 3.94 -16.56 -2.03
C ALA A 273 5.43 -16.17 -1.98
N GLY A 274 6.13 -16.55 -0.91
CA GLY A 274 7.59 -16.41 -0.80
C GLY A 274 8.35 -17.18 -1.87
N LEU A 275 7.96 -18.44 -2.15
CA LEU A 275 8.55 -19.25 -3.21
C LEU A 275 8.29 -18.69 -4.62
N LEU A 276 7.10 -18.10 -4.86
CA LEU A 276 6.80 -17.39 -6.11
C LEU A 276 7.65 -16.13 -6.28
N LEU A 277 7.87 -15.38 -5.19
CA LEU A 277 8.80 -14.25 -5.17
C LEU A 277 10.23 -14.71 -5.51
N LEU A 278 10.69 -15.78 -4.85
CA LEU A 278 12.02 -16.34 -5.05
C LEU A 278 12.22 -16.83 -6.49
N SER A 279 11.21 -17.49 -7.06
CA SER A 279 11.25 -17.95 -8.45
C SER A 279 11.19 -16.81 -9.46
N LEU A 280 10.41 -15.75 -9.20
CA LEU A 280 10.34 -14.55 -10.04
C LEU A 280 11.69 -13.82 -10.04
N ILE A 281 12.27 -13.57 -8.86
CA ILE A 281 13.60 -12.95 -8.72
C ILE A 281 14.67 -13.80 -9.42
N GLY A 282 14.64 -15.12 -9.23
CA GLY A 282 15.55 -16.06 -9.88
C GLY A 282 15.41 -16.05 -11.40
N ALA A 283 14.18 -16.05 -11.92
CA ALA A 283 13.91 -15.98 -13.35
C ALA A 283 14.35 -14.65 -13.96
N GLU A 284 14.15 -13.54 -13.26
CA GLU A 284 14.60 -12.22 -13.71
C GLU A 284 16.13 -12.14 -13.75
N ALA A 285 16.82 -12.63 -12.71
CA ALA A 285 18.28 -12.71 -12.68
C ALA A 285 18.86 -13.60 -13.80
N LEU A 286 18.20 -14.72 -14.10
CA LEU A 286 18.56 -15.61 -15.21
C LEU A 286 18.29 -14.96 -16.57
N SER A 287 17.18 -14.22 -16.73
CA SER A 287 16.82 -13.56 -17.98
C SER A 287 17.81 -12.46 -18.41
N GLN A 288 18.48 -11.83 -17.44
CA GLN A 288 19.52 -10.82 -17.71
C GLN A 288 20.87 -11.44 -18.10
N ARG A 289 21.08 -12.74 -17.83
CA ARG A 289 22.29 -13.46 -18.26
C ARG A 289 21.99 -14.20 -19.56
N ARG A 290 22.52 -13.73 -20.69
CA ARG A 290 22.58 -14.57 -21.91
C ARG A 290 23.40 -15.82 -21.56
N LEU A 291 22.74 -16.98 -21.51
CA LEU A 291 23.39 -18.29 -21.42
C LEU A 291 24.21 -18.48 -22.70
N VAL A 292 25.46 -18.04 -22.68
CA VAL A 292 26.43 -18.39 -23.72
C VAL A 292 26.93 -19.79 -23.38
N TRP A 293 26.32 -20.79 -24.01
CA TRP A 293 26.89 -22.13 -24.06
C TRP A 293 28.23 -22.04 -24.81
N ARG A 294 29.33 -21.98 -24.06
CA ARG A 294 30.65 -22.28 -24.63
C ARG A 294 30.68 -23.79 -24.89
N ARG A 295 30.68 -24.15 -26.18
CA ARG A 295 31.12 -25.46 -26.63
C ARG A 295 32.62 -25.61 -26.40
#